data_AF-A0A538FH91-F1
#
_entry.id   AF-A0A538FH91-F1
#
_cell.length_a   1.000
_cell.length_b   1.000
_cell.length_c   1.000
_cell.angle_alpha   90.00
_cell.angle_beta   90.00
_cell.angle_gamma   90.00
#
_symmetry.space_group_name_H-M   'P 1'
#
loop_
_entity.id
_entity.type
_entity.pdbx_description
1 polymer ?
#
loop_
_entity_poly.entity_id
_entity_poly.type
_entity_poly.pdbx_seq_one_letter_code
_entity_poly.pdbx_strand_id
1 'polypeptide(L)'
;MRWQRDEAKLERVRALMAEQELDALVVRAPDNVLYLTNFWGMKGYEVAVFPRAGEPTLIALEPSADDVARSAWTEDVRFFAGYHPSDPRPPTMRALDLAREASRDYGRVGLELSLGTQASDRMVGEPTTFTKAWFDAWPDGADAAPL
;
A
#
# COMPACT_ATOMS: atom_id res chain seq x y z
N MET A 1 2.50 17.91 -14.27
CA MET A 1 3.59 18.38 -13.39
C MET A 1 3.65 17.38 -12.23
N ARG A 2 4.75 16.65 -12.07
CA ARG A 2 4.92 15.69 -10.96
C ARG A 2 5.29 16.52 -9.73
N TRP A 3 4.59 16.32 -8.62
CA TRP A 3 4.93 17.00 -7.37
C TRP A 3 6.32 16.53 -6.90
N GLN A 4 7.11 17.41 -6.29
CA GLN A 4 8.38 16.99 -5.71
C GLN A 4 8.13 15.98 -4.59
N ARG A 5 9.03 15.00 -4.47
CA ARG A 5 9.00 14.05 -3.36
C ARG A 5 9.35 14.76 -2.06
N ASP A 6 8.54 14.53 -1.04
CA ASP A 6 8.67 15.10 0.29
C ASP A 6 9.48 14.13 1.15
N GLU A 7 10.80 14.23 1.03
CA GLU A 7 11.72 13.38 1.78
C GLU A 7 11.61 13.61 3.29
N ALA A 8 11.38 14.86 3.74
CA ALA A 8 11.25 15.16 5.16
C ALA A 8 10.05 14.43 5.78
N LYS A 9 8.94 14.31 5.06
CA LYS A 9 7.78 13.50 5.45
C LYS A 9 8.11 12.02 5.54
N LEU A 10 8.77 11.48 4.52
CA LEU A 10 9.12 10.06 4.48
C LEU A 10 10.14 9.67 5.55
N GLU A 11 11.13 10.52 5.82
CA GLU A 11 12.12 10.29 6.87
C GLU A 11 11.51 10.27 8.27
N ARG A 12 10.44 11.06 8.53
CA ARG A 12 9.70 10.96 9.79
C ARG A 12 9.05 9.59 9.97
N VAL A 13 8.45 9.05 8.91
CA VAL A 13 7.86 7.70 8.93
C VAL A 13 8.95 6.65 9.17
N ARG A 14 10.09 6.74 8.46
CA ARG A 14 11.23 5.83 8.65
C ARG A 14 11.80 5.88 10.07
N ALA A 15 11.86 7.07 10.68
CA ALA A 15 12.29 7.23 12.06
C ALA A 15 11.35 6.49 13.03
N LEU A 16 10.04 6.65 12.89
CA LEU A 16 9.05 5.95 13.73
C LEU A 16 9.08 4.43 13.49
N MET A 17 9.27 3.99 12.23
CA MET A 17 9.51 2.58 11.93
C MET A 17 10.76 2.05 12.62
N ALA A 18 11.84 2.84 12.69
CA ALA A 18 13.06 2.45 13.38
C ALA A 18 12.85 2.30 14.88
N GLU A 19 12.09 3.20 15.51
CA GLU A 19 11.71 3.11 16.94
C GLU A 19 10.91 1.84 17.25
N GLN A 20 10.07 1.38 16.31
CA GLN A 20 9.26 0.17 16.44
C GLN A 20 9.93 -1.09 15.85
N GLU A 21 11.19 -0.98 15.42
CA GLU A 21 11.99 -2.05 14.80
C GLU A 21 11.33 -2.68 13.55
N LEU A 22 10.57 -1.90 12.79
CA LEU A 22 9.90 -2.36 11.56
C LEU A 22 10.84 -2.24 10.35
N ASP A 23 10.88 -3.28 9.53
CA ASP A 23 11.65 -3.31 8.29
C ASP A 23 10.87 -2.77 7.10
N ALA A 24 9.54 -2.92 7.11
CA ALA A 24 8.64 -2.36 6.10
C ALA A 24 7.23 -2.15 6.65
N LEU A 25 6.49 -1.23 6.05
CA LEU A 25 5.04 -1.11 6.17
C LEU A 25 4.39 -1.71 4.94
N VAL A 26 3.28 -2.44 5.12
CA VAL A 26 2.39 -2.83 4.04
C VAL A 26 1.03 -2.20 4.30
N VAL A 27 0.75 -1.12 3.59
CA VAL A 27 -0.45 -0.30 3.78
C VAL A 27 -1.39 -0.40 2.59
N ARG A 28 -2.67 -0.32 2.86
CA ARG A 28 -3.77 -0.40 1.91
C ARG A 28 -4.86 0.63 2.21
N ALA A 29 -4.90 1.24 3.40
CA ALA A 29 -5.80 2.36 3.64
C ALA A 29 -5.51 3.47 2.61
N PRO A 30 -6.52 4.01 1.89
CA PRO A 30 -6.29 4.93 0.77
C PRO A 30 -5.50 6.19 1.14
N ASP A 31 -5.69 6.68 2.37
CA ASP A 31 -4.95 7.78 2.96
C ASP A 31 -3.47 7.46 3.18
N ASN A 32 -3.14 6.27 3.69
CA ASN A 32 -1.74 5.85 3.86
C ASN A 32 -1.05 5.55 2.51
N VAL A 33 -1.76 4.95 1.56
CA VAL A 33 -1.27 4.79 0.19
C VAL A 33 -0.98 6.17 -0.41
N LEU A 34 -1.90 7.12 -0.31
CA LEU A 34 -1.70 8.50 -0.78
C LEU A 34 -0.52 9.17 -0.06
N TYR A 35 -0.44 9.04 1.26
CA TYR A 35 0.59 9.65 2.07
C TYR A 35 1.99 9.15 1.69
N LEU A 36 2.15 7.85 1.46
CA LEU A 36 3.45 7.23 1.21
C LEU A 36 3.84 7.16 -0.27
N THR A 37 2.90 7.36 -1.20
CA THR A 37 3.17 7.21 -2.65
C THR A 37 2.80 8.43 -3.50
N ASN A 38 2.04 9.38 -2.93
CA ASN A 38 1.38 10.48 -3.63
C ASN A 38 0.32 10.04 -4.65
N PHE A 39 -0.07 8.76 -4.64
CA PHE A 39 -1.12 8.22 -5.50
C PHE A 39 -2.44 8.09 -4.74
N TRP A 40 -3.51 8.70 -5.27
CA TRP A 40 -4.85 8.56 -4.74
C TRP A 40 -5.69 7.66 -5.66
N GLY A 41 -5.89 6.42 -5.22
CA GLY A 41 -6.59 5.38 -5.98
C GLY A 41 -8.07 5.68 -6.26
N MET A 42 -8.57 5.08 -7.34
CA MET A 42 -9.98 5.21 -7.71
C MET A 42 -10.87 4.24 -6.91
N LYS A 43 -10.40 3.03 -6.62
CA LYS A 43 -11.19 1.95 -6.01
C LYS A 43 -10.69 1.51 -4.63
N GLY A 44 -9.56 2.04 -4.16
CA GLY A 44 -8.97 1.67 -2.87
C GLY A 44 -8.46 0.22 -2.82
N TYR A 45 -8.09 -0.34 -3.99
CA TYR A 45 -7.51 -1.68 -4.09
C TYR A 45 -5.98 -1.68 -4.01
N GLU A 46 -5.40 -0.49 -4.00
CA GLU A 46 -3.97 -0.27 -4.11
C GLU A 46 -3.26 -0.51 -2.79
N VAL A 47 -2.01 -0.94 -2.89
CA VAL A 47 -1.16 -1.27 -1.74
C VAL A 47 0.16 -0.56 -1.91
N ALA A 48 0.71 -0.03 -0.83
CA ALA A 48 2.09 0.43 -0.79
C ALA A 48 2.90 -0.45 0.15
N VAL A 49 4.03 -0.95 -0.35
CA VAL A 49 5.08 -1.56 0.48
C VAL A 49 6.16 -0.49 0.67
N PHE A 50 6.28 0.02 1.89
CA PHE A 50 7.20 1.11 2.21
C PHE A 50 8.30 0.59 3.15
N PRO A 51 9.52 0.33 2.64
CA PRO A 51 10.60 -0.21 3.47
C PRO A 51 11.20 0.86 4.38
N ARG A 52 11.87 0.46 5.46
CA ARG A 52 12.64 1.36 6.33
C ARG A 52 13.86 1.96 5.63
N ALA A 53 14.43 1.24 4.67
CA ALA A 53 15.50 1.72 3.80
C ALA A 53 15.24 1.32 2.33
N GLY A 54 15.57 2.20 1.39
CA GLY A 54 15.35 1.97 -0.04
C GLY A 54 14.03 2.51 -0.57
N GLU A 55 13.70 2.11 -1.80
CA GLU A 55 12.54 2.62 -2.53
C GLU A 55 11.25 1.85 -2.22
N PRO A 56 10.10 2.53 -2.12
CA PRO A 56 8.81 1.87 -1.96
C PRO A 56 8.36 1.16 -3.24
N THR A 57 7.43 0.22 -3.09
CA THR A 57 6.70 -0.41 -4.19
C THR A 57 5.22 0.01 -4.13
N LEU A 58 4.66 0.48 -5.24
CA LEU A 58 3.22 0.72 -5.38
C LEU A 58 2.58 -0.41 -6.19
N ILE A 59 1.55 -1.02 -5.64
CA ILE A 59 0.73 -2.03 -6.32
C ILE A 59 -0.58 -1.37 -6.70
N ALA A 60 -0.85 -1.27 -8.00
CA ALA A 60 -1.96 -0.49 -8.54
C ALA A 60 -2.79 -1.26 -9.56
N LEU A 61 -4.06 -0.89 -9.67
CA LEU A 61 -4.95 -1.41 -10.69
C LEU A 61 -4.47 -0.95 -12.08
N GLU A 62 -4.39 -1.86 -13.06
CA GLU A 62 -3.84 -1.57 -14.40
C GLU A 62 -4.48 -0.36 -15.11
N PRO A 63 -5.82 -0.18 -15.11
CA PRO A 63 -6.48 1.05 -15.58
C PRO A 63 -6.00 2.37 -14.95
N SER A 64 -5.27 2.33 -13.83
CA SER A 64 -4.73 3.52 -13.16
C SER A 64 -3.31 3.88 -13.60
N ALA A 65 -2.73 3.20 -14.60
CA ALA A 65 -1.34 3.43 -15.04
C ALA A 65 -1.04 4.90 -15.38
N ASP A 66 -1.92 5.56 -16.14
CA ASP A 66 -1.76 6.98 -16.47
C ASP A 66 -1.84 7.88 -15.24
N ASP A 67 -2.71 7.55 -14.28
CA ASP A 67 -2.86 8.31 -13.03
C ASP A 67 -1.62 8.14 -12.15
N VAL A 68 -1.09 6.91 -12.07
CA VAL A 68 0.16 6.60 -11.36
C VAL A 68 1.32 7.38 -11.97
N ALA A 69 1.50 7.33 -13.30
CA ALA A 69 2.57 8.03 -13.99
C ALA A 69 2.52 9.56 -13.79
N ARG A 70 1.31 10.13 -13.64
CA ARG A 70 1.14 11.57 -13.41
C ARG A 70 1.37 12.01 -11.95
N SER A 71 1.07 11.15 -10.98
CA SER A 71 0.94 11.56 -9.57
C SER A 71 1.86 10.84 -8.59
N ALA A 72 2.09 9.53 -8.77
CA ALA A 72 2.90 8.75 -7.86
C ALA A 72 4.36 9.17 -7.96
N TRP A 73 5.06 9.24 -6.84
CA TRP A 73 6.53 9.42 -6.82
C TRP A 73 7.30 8.09 -6.84
N THR A 74 6.58 6.97 -6.77
CA THR A 74 7.15 5.63 -6.68
C THR A 74 7.55 5.17 -8.08
N GLU A 75 8.77 4.65 -8.21
CA GLU A 75 9.29 4.13 -9.49
C GLU A 75 9.01 2.61 -9.65
N ASP A 76 9.07 1.83 -8.57
CA ASP A 76 8.66 0.42 -8.60
C ASP A 76 7.13 0.31 -8.51
N VAL A 77 6.49 0.12 -9.67
CA VAL A 77 5.04 -0.04 -9.77
C VAL A 77 4.69 -1.41 -10.32
N ARG A 78 3.87 -2.16 -9.58
CA ARG A 78 3.35 -3.47 -10.00
C ARG A 78 1.87 -3.37 -10.30
N PHE A 79 1.51 -3.52 -11.56
CA PHE A 79 0.11 -3.48 -11.98
C PHE A 79 -0.56 -4.85 -11.87
N PHE A 80 -1.82 -4.86 -11.43
CA PHE A 80 -2.68 -6.04 -11.49
C PHE A 80 -3.96 -5.76 -12.28
N ALA A 81 -4.48 -6.79 -12.94
CA ALA A 81 -5.72 -6.70 -13.68
C ALA A 81 -6.94 -6.69 -12.75
N GLY A 82 -7.89 -5.81 -13.02
CA GLY A 82 -9.20 -5.81 -12.35
C GLY A 82 -9.99 -7.08 -12.70
N TYR A 83 -10.05 -7.40 -13.99
CA TYR A 83 -10.60 -8.64 -14.51
C TYR A 83 -9.48 -9.51 -15.04
N HIS A 84 -9.40 -10.75 -14.57
CA HIS A 84 -8.39 -11.71 -15.02
C HIS A 84 -9.07 -12.95 -15.62
N PRO A 85 -8.77 -13.33 -16.88
CA PRO A 85 -9.51 -14.38 -17.58
C PRO A 85 -9.34 -15.78 -16.94
N SER A 86 -8.23 -16.01 -16.22
CA SER A 86 -7.95 -17.29 -15.56
C SER A 86 -7.91 -17.21 -14.03
N ASP A 87 -8.23 -16.06 -13.43
CA ASP A 87 -8.31 -15.92 -11.97
C ASP A 87 -9.66 -15.26 -11.59
N PRO A 88 -10.66 -16.06 -11.17
CA PRO A 88 -11.99 -15.57 -10.86
C PRO A 88 -12.09 -14.89 -9.48
N ARG A 89 -11.02 -14.85 -8.69
CA ARG A 89 -11.03 -14.20 -7.36
C ARG A 89 -11.29 -12.69 -7.50
N PRO A 90 -11.67 -11.97 -6.43
CA PRO A 90 -11.77 -10.50 -6.45
C PRO A 90 -10.42 -9.79 -6.69
N PRO A 91 -10.40 -8.56 -7.26
CA PRO A 91 -9.17 -7.81 -7.59
C PRO A 91 -8.18 -7.69 -6.43
N THR A 92 -8.71 -7.51 -5.23
CA THR A 92 -7.95 -7.38 -3.99
C THR A 92 -7.10 -8.60 -3.66
N MET A 93 -7.44 -9.79 -4.15
CA MET A 93 -6.62 -10.98 -3.94
C MET A 93 -5.32 -10.94 -4.75
N ARG A 94 -5.34 -10.32 -5.94
CA ARG A 94 -4.13 -10.13 -6.75
C ARG A 94 -3.24 -9.03 -6.18
N ALA A 95 -3.85 -7.96 -5.67
CA ALA A 95 -3.13 -6.95 -4.92
C ALA A 95 -2.43 -7.56 -3.69
N LEU A 96 -3.12 -8.44 -2.95
CA LEU A 96 -2.54 -9.18 -1.83
C LEU A 96 -1.37 -10.09 -2.26
N ASP A 97 -1.52 -10.86 -3.33
CA ASP A 97 -0.46 -11.75 -3.83
C ASP A 97 0.81 -10.95 -4.16
N LEU A 98 0.66 -9.81 -4.85
CA LEU A 98 1.77 -8.90 -5.15
C LEU A 98 2.36 -8.24 -3.89
N ALA A 99 1.53 -7.89 -2.91
CA ALA A 99 1.98 -7.30 -1.65
C ALA A 99 2.85 -8.27 -0.85
N ARG A 100 2.46 -9.54 -0.80
CA ARG A 100 3.26 -10.61 -0.19
C ARG A 100 4.57 -10.80 -0.92
N GLU A 101 4.55 -10.81 -2.25
CA GLU A 101 5.77 -10.93 -3.05
C GLU A 101 6.73 -9.76 -2.84
N ALA A 102 6.20 -8.52 -2.82
CA ALA A 102 6.99 -7.30 -2.64
C ALA A 102 7.54 -7.14 -1.22
N SER A 103 6.93 -7.80 -0.22
CA SER A 103 7.35 -7.72 1.18
C SER A 103 8.08 -8.94 1.71
N ARG A 104 8.27 -9.99 0.89
CA ARG A 104 8.79 -11.30 1.32
C ARG A 104 10.20 -11.26 1.94
N ASP A 105 11.01 -10.27 1.56
CA ASP A 105 12.43 -10.17 1.93
C ASP A 105 12.62 -9.28 3.19
N TYR A 106 11.53 -8.73 3.75
CA TYR A 106 11.55 -7.95 4.99
C TYR A 106 11.25 -8.84 6.20
N GLY A 107 11.95 -8.60 7.32
CA GLY A 107 11.77 -9.37 8.54
C GLY A 107 10.49 -8.98 9.29
N ARG A 108 10.49 -7.80 9.92
CA ARG A 108 9.34 -7.33 10.71
C ARG A 108 8.48 -6.36 9.90
N VAL A 109 7.30 -6.82 9.49
CA VAL A 109 6.34 -6.04 8.68
C VAL A 109 5.28 -5.40 9.58
N GLY A 110 5.05 -4.10 9.40
CA GLY A 110 3.95 -3.35 10.00
C GLY A 110 2.70 -3.35 9.12
N LEU A 111 1.53 -3.59 9.74
CA LEU A 111 0.22 -3.64 9.09
C LEU A 111 -0.79 -2.69 9.77
N GLU A 112 -1.84 -2.30 9.05
CA GLU A 112 -2.91 -1.44 9.55
C GLU A 112 -3.99 -2.25 10.30
N LEU A 113 -3.66 -2.82 11.47
CA LEU A 113 -4.52 -3.82 12.13
C LEU A 113 -5.72 -3.23 12.86
N SER A 114 -5.65 -1.97 13.30
CA SER A 114 -6.74 -1.36 14.08
C SER A 114 -7.80 -0.65 13.23
N LEU A 115 -7.55 -0.41 11.94
CA LEU A 115 -8.46 0.28 11.00
C LEU A 115 -9.14 1.52 11.61
N GLY A 116 -8.43 2.29 12.45
CA GLY A 116 -9.04 3.33 13.29
C GLY A 116 -9.86 4.36 12.51
N THR A 117 -9.41 4.71 11.30
CA THR A 117 -10.16 5.48 10.30
C THR A 117 -9.76 5.01 8.90
N GLN A 118 -10.67 5.09 7.92
CA GLN A 118 -10.35 4.89 6.51
C GLN A 118 -10.91 6.06 5.70
N ALA A 119 -10.03 6.86 5.10
CA ALA A 119 -10.45 7.87 4.14
C ALA A 119 -11.02 7.19 2.88
N SER A 120 -11.96 7.85 2.22
CA SER A 120 -12.50 7.34 0.95
C SER A 120 -11.44 7.44 -0.16
N ASP A 121 -11.40 6.41 -1.00
CA ASP A 121 -10.87 6.56 -2.36
C ASP A 121 -11.74 7.54 -3.18
N ARG A 122 -11.35 7.80 -4.44
CA ARG A 122 -12.06 8.76 -5.28
C ARG A 122 -13.51 8.38 -5.62
N MET A 123 -13.92 7.12 -5.46
CA MET A 123 -15.30 6.71 -5.72
C MET A 123 -16.30 7.10 -4.62
N VAL A 124 -15.84 7.73 -3.52
CA VAL A 124 -16.64 8.39 -2.46
C VAL A 124 -17.97 7.69 -2.15
N GLY A 125 -17.98 6.80 -1.15
CA GLY A 125 -19.22 6.20 -0.61
C GLY A 125 -19.17 4.68 -0.43
N GLU A 126 -18.17 4.00 -1.00
CA GLU A 126 -17.98 2.55 -0.87
C GLU A 126 -16.61 2.24 -0.25
N PRO A 127 -16.43 2.37 1.09
CA PRO A 127 -15.16 2.04 1.70
C PRO A 127 -14.85 0.56 1.46
N THR A 128 -13.72 0.30 0.81
CA THR A 128 -13.26 -1.06 0.55
C THR A 128 -12.55 -1.58 1.79
N THR A 129 -13.22 -2.44 2.55
CA THR A 129 -12.68 -3.00 3.79
C THR A 129 -11.74 -4.18 3.53
N PHE A 130 -10.90 -4.46 4.52
CA PHE A 130 -9.88 -5.49 4.48
C PHE A 130 -10.53 -6.89 4.56
N THR A 131 -10.04 -7.83 3.75
CA THR A 131 -10.45 -9.23 3.87
C THR A 131 -9.70 -9.86 5.04
N LYS A 132 -10.27 -10.90 5.67
CA LYS A 132 -9.54 -11.68 6.69
C LYS A 132 -8.19 -12.21 6.16
N ALA A 133 -8.16 -12.62 4.89
CA ALA A 133 -6.95 -13.09 4.23
C ALA A 133 -5.81 -12.07 4.23
N TRP A 134 -6.12 -10.76 4.26
CA TRP A 134 -5.11 -9.73 4.39
C TRP A 134 -4.38 -9.81 5.73
N PHE A 135 -5.13 -9.84 6.83
CA PHE A 135 -4.56 -9.89 8.17
C PHE A 135 -3.81 -11.18 8.44
N ASP A 136 -4.27 -12.30 7.88
CA ASP A 136 -3.64 -13.60 8.04
C ASP A 136 -2.37 -13.79 7.16
N ALA A 137 -2.11 -12.89 6.20
CA ALA A 137 -1.04 -13.09 5.22
C ALA A 137 0.39 -12.84 5.75
N TRP A 138 0.52 -12.11 6.86
CA TRP A 138 1.77 -11.90 7.59
C TRP A 138 1.58 -12.34 9.06
N PRO A 139 1.82 -13.62 9.38
CA PRO A 139 1.54 -14.17 10.71
C PRO A 139 2.33 -13.48 11.84
N ASP A 140 3.51 -12.93 11.53
CA ASP A 140 4.36 -12.18 12.45
C ASP A 140 4.23 -10.65 12.27
N GLY A 141 3.18 -10.20 11.58
CA GLY A 141 2.92 -8.78 11.33
C GLY A 141 2.62 -8.01 12.62
N ALA A 142 3.22 -6.83 12.76
CA ALA A 142 2.98 -5.93 13.88
C ALA A 142 1.90 -4.89 13.55
N ASP A 143 1.14 -4.44 14.54
CA ASP A 143 0.24 -3.29 14.35
C ASP A 143 1.06 -2.01 14.19
N ALA A 144 0.96 -1.41 13.01
CA ALA A 144 1.62 -0.17 12.62
C ALA A 144 0.65 1.02 12.55
N ALA A 145 -0.62 0.84 12.92
CA ALA A 145 -1.59 1.94 12.95
C ALA A 145 -1.21 3.13 13.88
N PRO A 146 -0.38 2.97 14.94
CA PRO A 146 0.08 4.11 15.75
C PRO A 146 1.18 4.98 15.12
N LEU A 147 1.66 4.66 13.91
CA LEU A 147 2.75 5.37 13.22
C LEU A 147 2.29 6.62 12.46
#